data_AF-D2HY74-F1
#
_entry.id   AF-D2HY74-F1
#
_cell.length_a   1.000
_cell.length_b   1.000
_cell.length_c   1.000
_cell.angle_alpha   90.00
_cell.angle_beta   90.00
_cell.angle_gamma   90.00
#
_symmetry.space_group_name_H-M   'P 1'
#
loop_
_entity.id
_entity.type
_entity.pdbx_description
1 polymer ?
#
loop_
_entity_poly.entity_id
_entity_poly.type
_entity_poly.pdbx_seq_one_letter_code
_entity_poly.pdbx_strand_id
1 'polypeptide(L)'
;MGGPGCGKGTQCKNMATKYGFCHVGLGQLLRQEAQRNTQRGRKIHDIMLQGLLVPTGTILDMISNAMLSRPESRGFLIDGFPRELRQAKEFERIVGRAPDIVIVFDCSMDTMVRRALRRGRVEHRADDCEQAIRQRLETYYTLCGPVLTF
;
A
#
# COMPACT_ATOMS: atom_id res chain seq x y z
N MET A 1 3.48 -4.84 6.06
CA MET A 1 4.02 -3.47 6.15
C MET A 1 5.48 -3.42 5.70
N GLY A 2 6.00 -2.24 5.38
CA GLY A 2 7.38 -2.05 4.93
C GLY A 2 7.51 -0.84 3.99
N GLY A 3 8.71 -0.27 3.93
CA GLY A 3 8.99 0.94 3.14
C GLY A 3 8.90 0.74 1.62
N PRO A 4 8.95 1.83 0.83
CA PRO A 4 8.92 1.73 -0.62
C PRO A 4 10.12 0.95 -1.16
N GLY A 5 9.89 -0.08 -1.98
CA GLY A 5 10.99 -0.84 -2.60
C GLY A 5 11.57 -1.99 -1.75
N CYS A 6 11.06 -2.23 -0.54
CA CYS A 6 11.51 -3.34 0.32
C CYS A 6 11.20 -4.75 -0.24
N GLY A 7 10.30 -4.86 -1.22
CA GLY A 7 9.93 -6.14 -1.85
C GLY A 7 8.63 -6.76 -1.33
N LYS A 8 7.92 -6.10 -0.40
CA LYS A 8 6.64 -6.55 0.16
C LYS A 8 5.60 -6.99 -0.89
N GLY A 9 5.44 -6.24 -2.00
CA GLY A 9 4.45 -6.57 -3.01
C GLY A 9 4.76 -7.86 -3.77
N THR A 10 6.04 -8.15 -3.99
CA THR A 10 6.48 -9.43 -4.57
C THR A 10 6.18 -10.58 -3.61
N GLN A 11 6.51 -10.41 -2.33
CA GLN A 11 6.31 -11.45 -1.33
C GLN A 11 4.82 -11.70 -1.05
N CYS A 12 4.01 -10.64 -0.95
CA CYS A 12 2.56 -10.77 -0.78
C CYS A 12 1.90 -11.52 -1.94
N LYS A 13 2.31 -11.26 -3.19
CA LYS A 13 1.83 -12.04 -4.36
C LYS A 13 2.20 -13.51 -4.25
N ASN A 14 3.47 -13.81 -3.95
CA ASN A 14 3.95 -15.19 -3.81
C ASN A 14 3.21 -15.94 -2.68
N MET A 15 3.01 -15.29 -1.54
CA MET A 15 2.25 -15.85 -0.42
C MET A 15 0.78 -16.05 -0.77
N ALA A 16 0.14 -15.09 -1.43
CA ALA A 16 -1.24 -15.21 -1.87
C ALA A 16 -1.44 -16.43 -2.77
N THR A 17 -0.56 -16.61 -3.76
CA THR A 17 -0.58 -17.78 -4.63
C THR A 17 -0.33 -19.07 -3.86
N LYS A 18 0.70 -19.11 -3.01
CA LYS A 18 1.08 -20.33 -2.26
C LYS A 18 0.01 -20.81 -1.29
N TYR A 19 -0.67 -19.89 -0.61
CA TYR A 19 -1.63 -20.21 0.46
C TYR A 19 -3.10 -20.07 0.03
N GLY A 20 -3.37 -19.63 -1.21
CA GLY A 20 -4.73 -19.45 -1.71
C GLY A 20 -5.46 -18.26 -1.09
N PHE A 21 -4.74 -17.18 -0.75
CA PHE A 21 -5.30 -15.93 -0.26
C PHE A 21 -5.54 -14.93 -1.38
N CYS A 22 -6.47 -13.99 -1.17
CA CYS A 22 -6.64 -12.85 -2.07
C CYS A 22 -5.61 -11.76 -1.74
N HIS A 23 -4.83 -11.35 -2.73
CA HIS A 23 -3.90 -10.23 -2.59
C HIS A 23 -4.60 -8.90 -2.88
N VAL A 24 -4.66 -8.02 -1.87
CA VAL A 24 -5.22 -6.67 -1.96
C VAL A 24 -4.08 -5.66 -1.88
N GLY A 25 -3.53 -5.27 -3.05
CA GLY A 25 -2.41 -4.34 -3.12
C GLY A 25 -2.86 -2.89 -3.23
N LEU A 26 -2.74 -2.09 -2.16
CA LEU A 26 -3.19 -0.68 -2.15
C LEU A 26 -2.56 0.14 -3.27
N GLY A 27 -1.25 -0.02 -3.51
CA GLY A 27 -0.58 0.70 -4.59
C GLY A 27 -1.13 0.37 -5.98
N GLN A 28 -1.55 -0.89 -6.20
CA GLN A 28 -2.17 -1.30 -7.46
C GLN A 28 -3.57 -0.70 -7.60
N LEU A 29 -4.39 -0.78 -6.54
CA LEU A 29 -5.72 -0.18 -6.52
C LEU A 29 -5.68 1.33 -6.83
N LEU A 30 -4.76 2.06 -6.17
CA LEU A 30 -4.58 3.49 -6.40
C LEU A 30 -4.15 3.81 -7.84
N ARG A 31 -3.20 3.04 -8.43
CA ARG A 31 -2.79 3.25 -9.82
C ARG A 31 -3.91 2.95 -10.82
N GLN A 32 -4.69 1.90 -10.59
CA GLN A 32 -5.84 1.57 -11.43
C GLN A 32 -6.90 2.68 -11.39
N GLU A 33 -7.16 3.25 -10.22
CA GLU A 33 -8.09 4.37 -10.08
C GLU A 33 -7.52 5.66 -10.69
N ALA A 34 -6.22 5.92 -10.52
CA ALA A 34 -5.52 7.08 -11.09
C ALA A 34 -5.58 7.12 -12.63
N GLN A 35 -5.67 5.95 -13.28
CA GLN A 35 -5.82 5.84 -14.74
C GLN A 35 -7.23 6.15 -15.24
N ARG A 36 -8.22 6.28 -14.35
CA ARG A 36 -9.60 6.61 -14.74
C ARG A 36 -9.72 8.10 -14.98
N ASN A 37 -10.43 8.48 -16.05
CA ASN A 37 -10.70 9.88 -16.42
C ASN A 37 -11.77 10.55 -15.53
N THR A 38 -11.77 10.28 -14.22
CA THR A 38 -12.69 10.83 -13.23
C THR A 38 -12.01 11.92 -12.39
N GLN A 39 -12.81 12.75 -11.71
CA GLN A 39 -12.26 13.73 -10.77
C GLN A 39 -11.48 13.05 -9.63
N ARG A 40 -11.98 11.89 -9.14
CA ARG A 40 -11.31 11.08 -8.12
C ARG A 40 -9.97 10.54 -8.63
N GLY A 41 -9.94 9.99 -9.84
CA GLY A 41 -8.73 9.46 -10.48
C GLY A 41 -7.64 10.51 -10.63
N ARG A 42 -7.98 11.70 -11.16
CA ARG A 42 -7.03 12.83 -11.28
C ARG A 42 -6.45 13.25 -9.93
N LYS A 43 -7.29 13.42 -8.90
CA LYS A 43 -6.82 13.76 -7.54
C LYS A 43 -5.86 12.71 -6.98
N ILE A 44 -6.19 11.43 -7.13
CA ILE A 44 -5.33 10.33 -6.66
C ILE A 44 -4.00 10.35 -7.41
N HIS A 45 -4.02 10.52 -8.74
CA HIS A 45 -2.84 10.62 -9.57
C HIS A 45 -1.89 11.71 -9.05
N ASP A 46 -2.38 12.92 -8.83
CA ASP A 46 -1.55 14.07 -8.42
C ASP A 46 -0.95 13.90 -7.02
N ILE A 47 -1.72 13.32 -6.09
CA ILE A 47 -1.24 12.98 -4.74
C ILE A 47 -0.12 11.93 -4.82
N MET A 48 -0.29 10.91 -5.66
CA MET A 48 0.69 9.85 -5.82
C MET A 48 2.01 10.34 -6.43
N LEU A 49 1.96 11.26 -7.39
CA LEU A 49 3.16 11.88 -7.97
C LEU A 49 3.99 12.65 -6.94
N GLN A 50 3.34 13.21 -5.93
CA GLN A 50 4.02 13.90 -4.82
C GLN A 50 4.52 12.92 -3.74
N GLY A 51 4.21 11.63 -3.84
CA GLY A 51 4.55 10.63 -2.82
C GLY A 51 3.74 10.76 -1.52
N LEU A 52 2.64 11.51 -1.54
CA LEU A 52 1.79 11.77 -0.38
C LEU A 52 0.79 10.64 -0.13
N LEU A 53 0.20 10.63 1.07
CA LEU A 53 -0.88 9.70 1.41
C LEU A 53 -2.20 10.18 0.83
N VAL A 54 -2.87 9.30 0.09
CA VAL A 54 -4.28 9.49 -0.30
C VAL A 54 -5.15 9.48 0.97
N PRO A 55 -6.22 10.29 1.05
CA PRO A 55 -7.07 10.35 2.23
C PRO A 55 -7.57 8.98 2.71
N THR A 56 -7.50 8.77 4.02
CA THR A 56 -7.79 7.47 4.66
C THR A 56 -9.18 6.93 4.32
N GLY A 57 -10.22 7.78 4.26
CA GLY A 57 -11.56 7.35 3.84
C GLY A 57 -11.59 6.78 2.41
N THR A 58 -10.87 7.39 1.48
CA THR A 58 -10.74 6.90 0.09
C THR A 58 -10.00 5.57 0.03
N ILE A 59 -8.93 5.40 0.83
CA ILE A 59 -8.17 4.15 0.90
C ILE A 59 -9.04 3.01 1.45
N LEU A 60 -9.75 3.26 2.55
CA LEU A 60 -10.61 2.27 3.20
C LEU A 60 -11.75 1.83 2.29
N ASP A 61 -12.41 2.77 1.60
CA ASP A 61 -13.43 2.45 0.58
C ASP A 61 -12.86 1.49 -0.49
N MET A 62 -11.67 1.76 -1.02
CA MET A 62 -11.06 0.92 -2.05
C MET A 62 -10.69 -0.47 -1.55
N ILE A 63 -10.14 -0.57 -0.34
CA ILE A 63 -9.78 -1.85 0.27
C ILE A 63 -11.04 -2.68 0.59
N SER A 64 -12.04 -2.06 1.21
CA SER A 64 -13.32 -2.72 1.53
C SER A 64 -14.01 -3.24 0.28
N ASN A 65 -14.09 -2.43 -0.78
CA ASN A 65 -14.67 -2.87 -2.05
C ASN A 65 -13.87 -4.02 -2.68
N ALA A 66 -12.54 -4.00 -2.61
CA ALA A 66 -11.70 -5.09 -3.09
C ALA A 66 -11.94 -6.39 -2.30
N MET A 67 -12.09 -6.32 -0.98
CA MET A 67 -12.39 -7.47 -0.13
C MET A 67 -13.80 -8.03 -0.39
N LEU A 68 -14.81 -7.16 -0.45
CA LEU A 68 -16.20 -7.54 -0.71
C LEU A 68 -16.41 -8.13 -2.11
N SER A 69 -15.55 -7.80 -3.08
CA SER A 69 -15.58 -8.41 -4.42
C SER A 69 -15.09 -9.86 -4.46
N ARG A 70 -14.59 -10.39 -3.34
CA ARG A 70 -14.00 -11.73 -3.21
C ARG A 70 -14.54 -12.48 -1.98
N PRO A 71 -15.87 -12.61 -1.81
CA PRO A 71 -16.47 -13.26 -0.64
C PRO A 71 -16.06 -14.73 -0.51
N GLU A 72 -15.66 -15.37 -1.60
CA GLU A 72 -15.17 -16.76 -1.65
C GLU A 72 -13.75 -16.93 -1.12
N SER A 73 -13.03 -15.84 -0.84
CA SER A 73 -11.63 -15.91 -0.45
C SER A 73 -11.46 -16.55 0.93
N ARG A 74 -10.45 -17.43 1.05
CA ARG A 74 -10.05 -18.03 2.32
C ARG A 74 -9.39 -17.05 3.29
N GLY A 75 -8.97 -15.88 2.80
CA GLY A 75 -8.27 -14.87 3.58
C GLY A 75 -7.66 -13.80 2.69
N PHE A 76 -7.32 -12.65 3.28
CA PHE A 76 -6.82 -11.49 2.55
C PHE A 76 -5.41 -11.12 2.99
N LEU A 77 -4.53 -10.88 2.01
CA LEU A 77 -3.22 -10.27 2.21
C LEU A 77 -3.26 -8.83 1.71
N ILE A 78 -3.30 -7.88 2.64
CA ILE A 78 -3.39 -6.46 2.32
C ILE A 78 -1.97 -5.87 2.25
N ASP A 79 -1.50 -5.54 1.05
CA ASP A 79 -0.17 -4.97 0.82
C ASP A 79 -0.19 -3.43 0.79
N GLY A 80 0.76 -2.83 1.52
CA GLY A 80 1.00 -1.40 1.50
C GLY A 80 0.02 -0.61 2.34
N PHE A 81 -0.65 -1.27 3.28
CA PHE A 81 -1.58 -0.73 4.26
C PHE A 81 -1.38 -1.47 5.60
N PRO A 82 -1.67 -0.85 6.75
CA PRO A 82 -1.81 0.60 6.95
C PRO A 82 -0.47 1.33 6.79
N ARG A 83 -0.53 2.65 6.56
CA ARG A 83 0.65 3.56 6.46
C ARG A 83 0.69 4.63 7.55
N GLU A 84 -0.34 4.68 8.38
CA GLU A 84 -0.45 5.56 9.56
C GLU A 84 -1.40 4.91 10.58
N LEU A 85 -1.29 5.30 11.84
CA LEU A 85 -2.10 4.73 12.92
C LEU A 85 -3.61 4.90 12.70
N ARG A 86 -4.04 6.05 12.15
CA ARG A 86 -5.45 6.30 11.88
C ARG A 86 -6.04 5.27 10.90
N GLN A 87 -5.26 4.86 9.90
CA GLN A 87 -5.69 3.83 8.95
C GLN A 87 -5.91 2.48 9.64
N ALA A 88 -5.04 2.09 10.56
CA ALA A 88 -5.19 0.85 11.32
C ALA A 88 -6.48 0.86 12.16
N LYS A 89 -6.68 1.91 12.96
CA LYS A 89 -7.85 2.06 13.83
C LYS A 89 -9.17 2.05 13.06
N GLU A 90 -9.25 2.81 11.98
CA GLU A 90 -10.45 2.88 11.16
C GLU A 90 -10.71 1.56 10.41
N PHE A 91 -9.66 0.85 9.99
CA PHE A 91 -9.81 -0.45 9.36
C PHE A 91 -10.41 -1.47 10.33
N GLU A 92 -9.88 -1.58 11.55
CA GLU A 92 -10.44 -2.50 12.55
C GLU A 92 -11.87 -2.15 12.90
N ARG A 93 -12.21 -0.85 12.98
CA ARG A 93 -13.58 -0.38 13.22
C ARG A 93 -14.53 -0.78 12.08
N ILE A 94 -14.11 -0.67 10.83
CA ILE A 94 -14.94 -0.98 9.66
C ILE A 94 -15.08 -2.49 9.45
N VAL A 95 -13.97 -3.23 9.60
CA VAL A 95 -13.93 -4.69 9.41
C VAL A 95 -14.46 -5.43 10.62
N GLY A 96 -14.47 -4.79 11.80
CA GLY A 96 -14.96 -5.35 13.06
C GLY A 96 -13.97 -6.26 13.78
N ARG A 97 -12.72 -6.35 13.31
CA ARG A 97 -11.66 -7.13 13.95
C ARG A 97 -10.25 -6.65 13.54
N ALA A 98 -9.29 -6.96 14.39
CA ALA A 98 -7.85 -6.84 14.10
C ALA A 98 -7.40 -7.85 13.03
N PRO A 99 -6.31 -7.56 12.29
CA PRO A 99 -5.69 -8.53 11.41
C PRO A 99 -5.11 -9.70 12.22
N ASP A 100 -5.18 -10.91 11.67
CA ASP A 100 -4.65 -12.11 12.34
C ASP A 100 -3.12 -12.06 12.49
N ILE A 101 -2.42 -11.46 11.51
CA ILE A 101 -0.95 -11.34 11.49
C ILE A 101 -0.54 -10.02 10.81
N VAL A 102 0.47 -9.35 11.36
CA VAL A 102 1.19 -8.25 10.72
C VAL A 102 2.61 -8.69 10.37
N ILE A 103 2.96 -8.65 9.08
CA ILE A 103 4.32 -8.97 8.59
C ILE A 103 5.03 -7.68 8.21
N VAL A 104 6.20 -7.43 8.79
CA VAL A 104 7.02 -6.24 8.49
C VAL A 104 8.24 -6.65 7.67
N PHE A 105 8.38 -6.04 6.49
CA PHE A 105 9.54 -6.20 5.64
C PHE A 105 10.57 -5.13 5.97
N ASP A 106 11.67 -5.54 6.60
CA ASP A 106 12.81 -4.68 6.88
C ASP A 106 13.86 -4.76 5.76
N CYS A 107 14.42 -3.60 5.43
CA CYS A 107 15.34 -3.42 4.31
C CYS A 107 16.08 -2.09 4.48
N SER A 108 17.38 -2.05 4.11
CA SER A 108 18.14 -0.80 4.19
C SER A 108 17.58 0.27 3.26
N MET A 109 17.69 1.54 3.66
CA MET A 109 17.22 2.69 2.89
C MET A 109 17.83 2.69 1.48
N ASP A 110 19.13 2.44 1.35
CA ASP A 110 19.82 2.36 0.06
C ASP A 110 19.22 1.29 -0.86
N THR A 111 18.85 0.14 -0.30
CA THR A 111 18.23 -0.94 -1.08
C THR A 111 16.82 -0.56 -1.51
N MET A 112 16.05 0.06 -0.62
CA MET A 112 14.71 0.58 -0.88
C MET A 112 14.72 1.61 -2.02
N VAL A 113 15.57 2.63 -1.93
CA VAL A 113 15.73 3.68 -2.96
C VAL A 113 16.14 3.08 -4.29
N ARG A 114 17.22 2.29 -4.31
CA ARG A 114 17.75 1.66 -5.54
C ARG A 114 16.70 0.81 -6.24
N ARG A 115 15.96 -0.01 -5.49
CA ARG A 115 14.90 -0.87 -6.05
C ARG A 115 13.71 -0.08 -6.53
N ALA A 116 13.29 0.95 -5.79
CA ALA A 116 12.16 1.81 -6.18
C ALA A 116 12.47 2.58 -7.47
N LEU A 117 13.64 3.21 -7.58
CA LEU A 117 14.07 3.91 -8.79
C LEU A 117 14.17 2.97 -10.00
N ARG A 118 14.78 1.79 -9.83
CA ARG A 118 14.85 0.78 -10.89
C ARG A 118 13.45 0.37 -11.35
N ARG A 119 12.52 0.16 -10.41
CA ARG A 119 11.13 -0.18 -10.72
C ARG A 119 10.43 0.94 -11.47
N GLY A 120 10.62 2.20 -11.08
CA GLY A 120 10.07 3.36 -11.80
C GLY A 120 10.41 3.36 -13.29
N ARG A 121 11.66 3.00 -13.62
CA ARG A 121 12.16 2.91 -15.00
C ARG A 121 11.60 1.71 -15.77
N VAL A 122 11.57 0.53 -15.13
CA VAL A 122 11.19 -0.73 -15.80
C VAL A 122 9.67 -0.89 -15.92
N GLU A 123 8.91 -0.46 -14.92
CA GLU A 123 7.45 -0.60 -14.87
C GLU A 123 6.71 0.69 -15.29
N HIS A 124 7.43 1.71 -15.77
CA HIS A 124 6.87 3.02 -16.15
C HIS A 124 6.01 3.66 -15.06
N ARG A 125 6.49 3.60 -13.82
CA ARG A 125 5.79 4.12 -12.64
C ARG A 125 6.25 5.54 -12.32
N ALA A 126 5.46 6.53 -12.74
CA ALA A 126 5.75 7.94 -12.49
C ALA A 126 5.82 8.29 -10.98
N ASP A 127 5.10 7.55 -10.13
CA ASP A 127 5.10 7.68 -8.66
C ASP A 127 6.36 7.09 -7.97
N ASP A 128 7.32 6.58 -8.75
CA ASP A 128 8.63 6.11 -8.30
C ASP A 128 9.76 7.06 -8.79
N CYS A 129 9.51 8.38 -8.83
CA CYS A 129 10.53 9.41 -8.98
C CYS A 129 11.26 9.69 -7.65
N GLU A 130 12.43 10.31 -7.69
CA GLU A 130 13.26 10.55 -6.50
C GLU A 130 12.53 11.34 -5.41
N GLN A 131 11.83 12.41 -5.80
CA GLN A 131 11.02 13.22 -4.89
C GLN A 131 9.94 12.38 -4.19
N ALA A 132 9.15 11.62 -4.95
CA ALA A 132 8.08 10.79 -4.39
C ALA A 132 8.63 9.68 -3.48
N ILE A 133 9.76 9.07 -3.86
CA ILE A 133 10.43 8.04 -3.05
C ILE A 133 10.88 8.61 -1.71
N ARG A 134 11.51 9.80 -1.72
CA ARG A 134 11.94 10.49 -0.50
C ARG A 134 10.76 10.78 0.42
N GLN A 135 9.67 11.34 -0.12
CA GLN A 135 8.46 11.61 0.66
C GLN A 135 7.85 10.33 1.27
N ARG A 136 7.84 9.23 0.50
CA ARG A 136 7.32 7.93 0.95
C ARG A 136 8.21 7.28 2.01
N LEU A 137 9.52 7.49 1.96
CA LEU A 137 10.45 7.03 3.00
C LEU A 137 10.25 7.83 4.29
N GLU A 138 10.16 9.15 4.20
CA GLU A 138 9.85 10.02 5.35
C GLU A 138 8.55 9.59 6.01
N THR A 139 7.49 9.41 5.22
CA THR A 139 6.19 8.92 5.70
C THR A 139 6.33 7.56 6.40
N TYR A 140 7.10 6.63 5.84
CA TYR A 140 7.32 5.32 6.44
C TYR A 140 8.00 5.41 7.81
N TYR A 141 9.09 6.16 7.93
CA TYR A 141 9.83 6.25 9.19
C TYR A 141 9.11 7.09 10.26
N THR A 142 8.29 8.06 9.87
CA THR A 142 7.58 8.95 10.81
C THR A 142 6.22 8.40 11.23
N LEU A 143 5.42 7.86 10.30
CA LEU A 143 4.02 7.50 10.54
C LEU A 143 3.77 6.00 10.75
N CYS A 144 4.62 5.12 10.22
CA CYS A 144 4.44 3.67 10.41
C CYS A 144 4.96 3.17 11.76
N GLY A 145 5.87 3.88 12.41
CA GLY A 145 6.42 3.49 13.72
C GLY A 145 5.32 3.20 14.76
N PRO A 146 4.39 4.15 15.02
CA PRO A 146 3.29 3.96 15.98
C PRO A 146 2.33 2.81 15.63
N VAL A 147 2.30 2.34 14.38
CA VAL A 147 1.45 1.21 13.99
C VAL A 147 2.01 -0.11 14.52
N LEU A 148 3.33 -0.25 14.60
CA LEU A 148 3.96 -1.49 15.06
C LEU A 148 3.82 -1.71 16.57
N THR A 149 3.44 -0.67 17.30
CA THR A 149 3.22 -0.66 18.75
C THR A 149 1.75 -0.55 19.15
N PHE A 150 0.84 -0.50 18.17
CA PHE A 150 -0.61 -0.52 18.36
C PHE A 150 -1.10 -1.97 18.36
#